data_AF-A0A4V3B1N8-F1
#
_entry.id   AF-A0A4V3B1N8-F1
#
_cell.length_a   1.000
_cell.length_b   1.000
_cell.length_c   1.000
_cell.angle_alpha   90.00
_cell.angle_beta   90.00
_cell.angle_gamma   90.00
#
_symmetry.space_group_name_H-M   'P 1'
#
loop_
_entity.id
_entity.type
_entity.pdbx_description
1 polymer ?
#
loop_
_entity_poly.entity_id
_entity_poly.type
_entity_poly.pdbx_seq_one_letter_code
_entity_poly.pdbx_strand_id
1 'polypeptide(L)'
;MAQSPAGRRIRSVLGIPLSADGQARAVLTLSMGRPDAFTEEAIYAAETFAGQASKIIRPALRIAEFKDVAENLQAALAHRTVIDTALGVVMAQNHRGHNAASAILRRAASARNVRLRDAAASVVASVSRQSDPWRVEPLTSRQPR
;
A
#
# COMPACT_ATOMS: atom_id res chain seq x y z
N MET A 1 21.39 36.04 -19.05
CA MET A 1 20.07 35.86 -19.69
C MET A 1 19.79 34.37 -19.79
N ALA A 2 18.98 33.83 -18.89
CA ALA A 2 18.58 32.42 -18.91
C ALA A 2 17.31 32.29 -19.77
N GLN A 3 17.40 31.56 -20.87
CA GLN A 3 16.25 31.26 -21.73
C GLN A 3 15.39 30.20 -21.02
N SER A 4 14.18 30.59 -20.61
CA SER A 4 13.16 29.65 -20.14
C SER A 4 12.60 28.91 -21.35
N PRO A 5 12.50 27.56 -21.36
CA PRO A 5 11.87 26.85 -22.47
C PRO A 5 10.40 27.28 -22.50
N ALA A 6 10.02 28.04 -23.52
CA ALA A 6 8.66 28.50 -23.71
C ALA A 6 7.73 27.28 -23.66
N GLY A 7 6.98 27.15 -22.56
CA GLY A 7 5.95 26.13 -22.41
C GLY A 7 5.01 26.26 -23.59
N ARG A 8 4.95 25.24 -24.44
CA ARG A 8 4.08 25.21 -25.62
C ARG A 8 2.63 25.35 -25.13
N ARG A 9 2.08 26.57 -25.24
CA ARG A 9 0.72 26.89 -24.80
C ARG A 9 -0.25 25.91 -25.45
N ILE A 10 -0.92 25.09 -24.66
CA ILE A 10 -1.96 24.19 -25.14
C ILE A 10 -3.14 25.05 -25.58
N ARG A 11 -3.59 24.86 -26.83
CA ARG A 11 -4.69 25.62 -27.45
C ARG A 11 -5.80 24.74 -27.99
N SER A 12 -5.65 23.41 -27.94
CA SER A 12 -6.67 22.44 -28.32
C SER A 12 -6.42 21.13 -27.59
N VAL A 13 -7.48 20.47 -27.11
CA VAL A 13 -7.43 19.20 -26.38
C VAL A 13 -8.53 18.27 -26.89
N LEU A 14 -8.19 17.01 -27.13
CA LEU A 14 -9.13 15.94 -27.48
C LEU A 14 -9.03 14.84 -26.42
N GLY A 15 -10.16 14.52 -25.78
CA GLY A 15 -10.26 13.43 -24.80
C GLY A 15 -11.10 12.30 -25.37
N ILE A 16 -10.53 11.10 -25.43
CA ILE A 16 -11.19 9.90 -25.95
C ILE A 16 -11.29 8.87 -24.84
N PRO A 17 -12.50 8.50 -24.39
CA PRO A 17 -12.68 7.46 -23.40
C PRO A 17 -12.09 6.14 -23.87
N LEU A 18 -11.31 5.49 -23.01
CA LEU A 18 -10.86 4.12 -23.22
C LEU A 18 -11.85 3.19 -22.54
N SER A 19 -12.30 2.16 -23.26
CA SER A 19 -13.18 1.15 -22.66
C SER A 19 -12.39 0.39 -21.60
N ALA A 20 -12.82 0.48 -20.35
CA ALA A 20 -12.32 -0.30 -19.22
C ALA A 20 -13.47 -1.12 -18.62
N ASP A 21 -13.14 -2.23 -17.96
CA ASP A 21 -14.12 -3.06 -17.26
C ASP A 21 -14.21 -2.62 -15.79
N GLY A 22 -15.36 -2.85 -15.14
CA GLY A 22 -15.52 -2.61 -13.70
C GLY A 22 -15.65 -1.13 -13.33
N GLN A 23 -14.85 -0.67 -12.35
CA GLN A 23 -14.88 0.71 -11.85
C GLN A 23 -13.77 1.59 -12.43
N ALA A 24 -12.74 0.99 -13.04
CA ALA A 24 -11.68 1.73 -13.67
C ALA A 24 -12.20 2.63 -14.81
N ARG A 25 -11.67 3.84 -14.89
CA ARG A 25 -11.93 4.79 -15.97
C ARG A 25 -10.60 5.27 -16.54
N ALA A 26 -10.48 5.24 -17.86
CA ALA A 26 -9.28 5.71 -18.55
C ALA A 26 -9.66 6.58 -19.75
N VAL A 27 -8.84 7.59 -20.05
CA VAL A 27 -9.05 8.53 -21.13
C VAL A 27 -7.72 8.79 -21.84
N LEU A 28 -7.71 8.65 -23.17
CA LEU A 28 -6.62 9.11 -24.00
C LEU A 28 -6.76 10.62 -24.24
N THR A 29 -5.75 11.39 -23.86
CA THR A 29 -5.76 12.86 -24.03
C THR A 29 -4.70 13.28 -25.03
N LEU A 30 -5.12 13.95 -26.11
CA LEU A 30 -4.23 14.56 -27.09
C LEU A 30 -4.27 16.09 -26.92
N SER A 31 -3.10 16.73 -26.90
CA SER A 31 -2.98 18.18 -26.67
C SER A 31 -2.14 18.83 -27.77
N MET A 32 -2.65 19.93 -28.32
CA MET A 32 -2.02 20.64 -29.44
C MET A 32 -1.84 22.13 -29.13
N GLY A 33 -0.77 22.72 -29.66
CA GLY A 33 -0.43 24.13 -29.49
C GLY A 33 -1.11 25.08 -30.49
N ARG A 34 -1.91 24.53 -31.41
CA ARG A 34 -2.70 25.28 -32.39
C ARG A 34 -4.20 25.13 -32.06
N PRO A 35 -5.03 26.16 -32.29
CA PRO A 35 -6.49 26.00 -32.19
C PRO A 35 -6.99 25.04 -33.28
N ASP A 36 -8.18 24.46 -33.07
CA ASP A 36 -8.90 23.63 -34.06
C ASP A 36 -8.02 22.55 -34.70
N ALA A 37 -7.20 21.90 -33.88
CA ALA A 37 -6.11 21.06 -34.35
C ALA A 37 -6.53 19.68 -34.85
N PHE A 38 -7.75 19.25 -34.51
CA PHE A 38 -8.27 17.91 -34.71
C PHE A 38 -9.33 17.93 -35.80
N THR A 39 -9.01 17.33 -36.95
CA THR A 39 -9.98 17.10 -38.04
C THR A 39 -10.79 15.84 -37.75
N GLU A 40 -11.87 15.62 -38.49
CA GLU A 40 -12.69 14.40 -38.35
C GLU A 40 -11.86 13.13 -38.60
N GLU A 41 -10.95 13.14 -39.58
CA GLU A 41 -10.06 12.00 -39.85
C GLU A 41 -9.07 11.76 -38.70
N ALA A 42 -8.56 12.83 -38.09
CA ALA A 42 -7.67 12.73 -36.95
C ALA A 42 -8.39 12.20 -35.70
N ILE A 43 -9.65 12.61 -35.50
CA ILE A 43 -10.51 12.09 -34.43
C ILE A 43 -10.77 10.60 -34.66
N TYR A 44 -11.18 10.21 -35.88
CA TYR A 44 -11.44 8.82 -36.23
C TYR A 44 -10.21 7.92 -36.04
N ALA A 45 -9.02 8.40 -36.45
CA ALA A 45 -7.77 7.68 -36.25
C ALA A 45 -7.44 7.53 -34.75
N ALA A 46 -7.66 8.58 -33.96
CA ALA A 46 -7.44 8.56 -32.52
C ALA A 46 -8.44 7.65 -31.79
N GLU A 47 -9.71 7.60 -32.22
CA GLU A 47 -10.72 6.66 -31.72
C GLU A 47 -10.37 5.21 -32.05
N THR A 48 -9.90 4.95 -33.27
CA THR A 48 -9.45 3.62 -33.70
C THR A 48 -8.27 3.15 -32.83
N PHE A 49 -7.29 4.04 -32.62
CA PHE A 49 -6.16 3.78 -31.74
C PHE A 49 -6.61 3.55 -30.29
N ALA A 50 -7.51 4.38 -29.77
CA ALA A 50 -8.10 4.22 -28.45
C ALA A 50 -8.79 2.86 -28.28
N GLY A 51 -9.52 2.39 -29.30
CA GLY A 51 -10.13 1.06 -29.32
C GLY A 51 -9.11 -0.07 -29.22
N GLN A 52 -7.97 0.05 -29.92
CA GLN A 52 -6.87 -0.92 -29.83
C GLN A 52 -6.17 -0.86 -28.47
N ALA A 53 -5.80 0.33 -28.00
CA ALA A 53 -5.16 0.55 -26.70
C ALA A 53 -6.03 0.00 -25.55
N SER A 54 -7.35 0.17 -25.64
CA SER A 54 -8.31 -0.37 -24.66
C SER A 54 -8.21 -1.88 -24.51
N LYS A 55 -7.84 -2.64 -25.55
CA LYS A 55 -7.67 -4.11 -25.46
C LYS A 55 -6.50 -4.51 -24.56
N ILE A 56 -5.46 -3.67 -24.48
CA ILE A 56 -4.26 -3.91 -23.66
C ILE A 56 -4.45 -3.34 -22.26
N ILE A 57 -5.07 -2.16 -22.15
CA ILE A 57 -5.24 -1.46 -20.89
C ILE A 57 -6.27 -2.15 -19.99
N ARG A 58 -7.35 -2.73 -20.55
CA ARG A 58 -8.36 -3.48 -19.80
C ARG A 58 -7.78 -4.55 -18.87
N PRO A 59 -7.02 -5.54 -19.35
CA PRO A 59 -6.44 -6.56 -18.48
C PRO A 59 -5.44 -5.98 -17.49
N ALA A 60 -4.65 -4.97 -17.87
CA ALA A 60 -3.71 -4.33 -16.97
C ALA A 60 -4.39 -3.63 -15.78
N LEU A 61 -5.47 -2.88 -16.03
CA LEU A 61 -6.26 -2.24 -14.97
C LEU A 61 -6.90 -3.27 -14.06
N ARG A 62 -7.44 -4.36 -14.61
CA ARG A 62 -8.03 -5.43 -13.81
C ARG A 62 -7.02 -6.12 -12.89
N ILE A 63 -5.79 -6.33 -13.35
CA ILE A 63 -4.70 -6.88 -12.52
C ILE A 63 -4.35 -5.91 -11.40
N ALA A 64 -4.29 -4.60 -11.69
CA ALA A 64 -4.01 -3.59 -10.68
C ALA A 64 -5.10 -3.56 -9.59
N GLU A 65 -6.39 -3.56 -9.98
CA GLU A 65 -7.51 -3.62 -9.04
C GLU A 65 -7.44 -4.86 -8.13
N PHE A 66 -7.14 -6.04 -8.70
CA PHE A 66 -7.01 -7.26 -7.89
C PHE A 66 -5.81 -7.22 -6.95
N LYS A 67 -4.69 -6.61 -7.37
CA LYS A 67 -3.51 -6.46 -6.52
C LYS A 67 -3.81 -5.59 -5.30
N ASP A 68 -4.48 -4.46 -5.50
CA ASP A 68 -4.85 -3.56 -4.40
C ASP A 68 -5.80 -4.26 -3.40
N VAL A 69 -6.76 -5.03 -3.90
CA VAL A 69 -7.67 -5.82 -3.05
C VAL A 69 -6.92 -6.92 -2.30
N ALA A 70 -6.02 -7.64 -2.97
CA ALA A 70 -5.23 -8.69 -2.35
C ALA A 70 -4.29 -8.14 -1.27
N GLU A 71 -3.61 -7.02 -1.53
CA GLU A 71 -2.75 -6.35 -0.56
C GLU A 71 -3.53 -5.86 0.66
N ASN A 72 -4.70 -5.26 0.45
CA ASN A 72 -5.58 -4.83 1.54
C ASN A 72 -6.06 -6.02 2.39
N LEU A 73 -6.45 -7.13 1.75
CA LEU A 73 -6.86 -8.35 2.45
C LEU A 73 -5.69 -8.96 3.23
N GLN A 74 -4.51 -9.05 2.61
CA GLN A 74 -3.30 -9.55 3.26
C GLN A 74 -2.93 -8.69 4.48
N ALA A 75 -2.99 -7.36 4.35
CA ALA A 75 -2.75 -6.46 5.47
C ALA A 75 -3.76 -6.68 6.61
N ALA A 76 -5.05 -6.82 6.28
CA ALA A 76 -6.10 -7.11 7.26
C ALA A 76 -5.89 -8.45 7.98
N LEU A 77 -5.54 -9.50 7.24
CA LEU A 77 -5.25 -10.83 7.80
C LEU A 77 -3.99 -10.81 8.67
N ALA A 78 -2.92 -10.17 8.22
CA ALA A 78 -1.68 -10.03 9.00
C ALA A 78 -1.92 -9.32 10.34
N HIS A 79 -2.79 -8.29 10.35
CA HIS A 79 -3.17 -7.62 11.60
C HIS A 79 -3.91 -8.55 12.56
N ARG A 80 -4.82 -9.38 12.05
CA ARG A 80 -5.58 -10.30 12.90
C ARG A 80 -4.69 -11.38 13.51
N THR A 81 -3.80 -11.98 12.73
CA THR A 81 -2.85 -12.98 13.25
C THR A 81 -1.97 -12.40 14.35
N VAL A 82 -1.38 -11.21 14.16
CA VAL A 82 -0.51 -10.59 15.18
C VAL A 82 -1.28 -10.25 16.46
N ILE A 83 -2.52 -9.78 16.35
CA ILE A 83 -3.37 -9.49 17.50
C ILE A 83 -3.75 -10.79 18.24
N ASP A 84 -4.15 -11.84 17.52
CA ASP A 84 -4.53 -13.12 18.12
C ASP A 84 -3.32 -13.79 18.81
N THR A 85 -2.12 -13.72 18.23
CA THR A 85 -0.88 -14.17 18.89
C THR A 85 -0.57 -13.35 20.14
N ALA A 86 -0.68 -12.01 20.08
CA ALA A 86 -0.46 -11.15 21.24
C ALA A 86 -1.48 -11.42 22.35
N LEU A 87 -2.74 -11.68 22.00
CA LEU A 87 -3.77 -12.09 22.96
C LEU A 87 -3.41 -13.41 23.62
N GLY A 88 -2.96 -14.42 22.86
CA GLY A 88 -2.46 -15.67 23.41
C GLY A 88 -1.32 -15.48 24.41
N VAL A 89 -0.35 -14.63 24.09
CA VAL A 89 0.75 -14.25 25.00
C VAL A 89 0.22 -13.60 26.28
N VAL A 90 -0.68 -12.63 26.17
CA VAL A 90 -1.23 -11.93 27.34
C VAL A 90 -2.05 -12.88 28.22
N MET A 91 -2.83 -13.78 27.62
CA MET A 91 -3.57 -14.80 28.36
C MET A 91 -2.63 -15.74 29.11
N ALA A 92 -1.55 -16.21 28.46
CA ALA A 92 -0.54 -17.06 29.09
C ALA A 92 0.14 -16.38 30.28
N GLN A 93 0.45 -15.08 30.18
CA GLN A 93 1.13 -14.33 31.24
C GLN A 93 0.21 -13.90 32.40
N ASN A 94 -1.06 -13.62 32.13
CA ASN A 94 -1.97 -13.04 33.12
C ASN A 94 -2.94 -14.08 33.72
N HIS A 95 -3.02 -15.29 33.16
CA HIS A 95 -3.99 -16.32 33.54
C HIS A 95 -5.46 -15.85 33.48
N ARG A 96 -5.76 -14.92 32.56
CA ARG A 96 -7.10 -14.39 32.33
C ARG A 96 -7.57 -14.73 30.93
N GLY A 97 -8.90 -14.90 30.77
CA GLY A 97 -9.51 -15.20 29.48
C GLY A 97 -9.46 -14.04 28.47
N HIS A 98 -9.93 -14.33 27.25
CA HIS A 98 -9.83 -13.47 26.07
C HIS A 98 -10.27 -12.02 26.29
N ASN A 99 -11.41 -11.79 26.95
CA ASN A 99 -11.94 -10.43 27.17
C ASN A 99 -11.00 -9.56 28.02
N ALA A 100 -10.38 -10.14 29.04
CA ALA A 100 -9.42 -9.42 29.89
C ALA A 100 -8.13 -9.12 29.11
N ALA A 101 -7.63 -10.08 28.33
CA ALA A 101 -6.47 -9.89 27.47
C ALA A 101 -6.70 -8.78 26.42
N SER A 102 -7.89 -8.77 25.79
CA SER A 102 -8.30 -7.73 24.85
C SER A 102 -8.37 -6.35 25.50
N ALA A 103 -8.93 -6.26 26.71
CA ALA A 103 -8.96 -5.02 27.47
C ALA A 103 -7.55 -4.51 27.83
N ILE A 104 -6.64 -5.40 28.25
CA ILE A 104 -5.24 -5.06 28.54
C ILE A 104 -4.56 -4.51 27.28
N LEU A 105 -4.69 -5.19 26.14
CA LEU A 105 -4.04 -4.79 24.90
C LEU A 105 -4.58 -3.43 24.38
N ARG A 106 -5.89 -3.20 24.48
CA ARG A 106 -6.51 -1.90 24.13
C ARG A 106 -6.05 -0.76 25.04
N ARG A 107 -5.97 -0.99 26.36
CA ARG A 107 -5.42 0.00 27.29
C ARG A 107 -3.95 0.30 26.97
N ALA A 108 -3.15 -0.73 26.70
CA ALA A 108 -1.75 -0.59 26.34
C ALA A 108 -1.53 0.22 25.06
N ALA A 109 -2.40 0.04 24.05
CA ALA A 109 -2.36 0.83 22.81
C ALA A 109 -2.77 2.28 23.05
N SER A 110 -3.86 2.50 23.78
CA SER A 110 -4.36 3.84 24.13
C SER A 110 -3.36 4.64 24.96
N ALA A 111 -2.80 4.03 26.02
CA ALA A 111 -1.82 4.67 26.89
C ALA A 111 -0.53 5.09 26.16
N ARG A 112 -0.20 4.44 25.05
CA ARG A 112 0.96 4.76 24.20
C ARG A 112 0.60 5.57 22.96
N ASN A 113 -0.68 5.90 22.77
CA ASN A 113 -1.21 6.56 21.58
C ASN A 113 -0.76 5.91 20.25
N VAL A 114 -0.80 4.57 20.19
CA VAL A 114 -0.44 3.79 18.99
C VAL A 114 -1.61 2.96 18.50
N ARG A 115 -1.53 2.49 17.24
CA ARG A 115 -2.54 1.58 16.69
C ARG A 115 -2.47 0.24 17.43
N LEU A 116 -3.63 -0.40 17.65
CA LEU A 116 -3.73 -1.67 18.39
C LEU A 116 -2.78 -2.76 17.85
N ARG A 117 -2.61 -2.81 16.54
CA ARG A 117 -1.69 -3.72 15.84
C ARG A 117 -0.22 -3.50 16.20
N ASP A 118 0.20 -2.26 16.42
CA ASP A 118 1.60 -1.92 16.71
C ASP A 118 1.90 -2.29 18.17
N ALA A 119 0.93 -2.09 19.07
CA ALA A 119 0.99 -2.59 20.43
C ALA A 119 1.06 -4.13 20.48
N ALA A 120 0.25 -4.82 19.67
CA ALA A 120 0.29 -6.28 19.54
C ALA A 120 1.64 -6.79 19.03
N ALA A 121 2.19 -6.16 17.98
CA ALA A 121 3.51 -6.48 17.47
C ALA A 121 4.60 -6.30 18.53
N SER A 122 4.52 -5.23 19.33
CA SER A 122 5.45 -5.01 20.46
C SER A 122 5.36 -6.09 21.53
N VAL A 123 4.16 -6.61 21.83
CA VAL A 123 3.98 -7.71 22.79
C VAL A 123 4.65 -8.98 22.25
N VAL A 124 4.37 -9.35 21.00
CA VAL A 124 5.00 -10.53 20.36
C VAL A 124 6.52 -10.41 20.35
N ALA A 125 7.06 -9.26 19.93
CA ALA A 125 8.50 -9.01 19.89
C ALA A 125 9.17 -9.05 21.27
N SER A 126 8.44 -8.69 22.34
CA SER A 126 8.99 -8.74 23.70
C SER A 126 9.23 -10.18 24.18
N VAL A 127 8.34 -11.11 23.84
CA VAL A 127 8.50 -12.54 24.15
C VAL A 127 9.64 -13.15 23.36
N SER A 128 9.77 -12.83 22.07
CA SER A 128 10.88 -13.31 21.24
C SER A 128 12.25 -12.91 21.81
N ARG A 129 12.36 -11.72 22.43
CA ARG A 129 13.59 -11.27 23.12
C ARG A 129 13.84 -11.92 24.48
N GLN A 130 12.77 -12.32 25.18
CA GLN A 130 12.86 -13.00 26.49
C GLN A 130 13.35 -14.45 26.32
N SER A 131 12.98 -15.09 25.21
CA SER A 131 13.28 -16.50 24.94
C SER A 131 14.66 -16.76 24.32
N ASP A 132 15.53 -15.75 24.20
CA ASP A 132 16.83 -15.90 23.55
C ASP A 132 17.87 -16.51 24.50
N PRO A 133 18.14 -17.83 24.44
CA PRO A 133 18.90 -18.52 25.49
C PRO A 133 20.42 -18.36 25.31
N TRP A 134 20.88 -17.80 24.20
CA TRP A 134 22.30 -17.68 23.86
C TRP A 134 22.88 -16.29 24.11
N ARG A 135 22.30 -15.45 25.00
CA ARG A 135 22.89 -14.14 25.32
C ARG A 135 24.33 -14.31 25.87
N VAL A 136 25.31 -14.25 24.98
CA VAL A 136 26.72 -14.42 25.29
C VAL A 136 27.22 -13.19 26.05
N GLU A 137 27.61 -13.39 27.30
CA GLU A 137 28.29 -12.39 28.10
C GLU A 137 29.66 -12.08 27.43
N PRO A 138 30.07 -10.81 27.29
CA PRO A 138 31.36 -10.50 26.69
C PRO A 138 32.44 -11.15 27.55
N LEU A 139 33.21 -12.08 26.98
CA LEU A 139 34.40 -12.64 27.62
C LEU A 139 35.34 -11.48 27.93
N THR A 140 35.32 -11.03 29.19
CA THR A 140 36.35 -10.13 29.69
C THR A 140 37.67 -10.87 29.55
N SER A 141 38.47 -10.41 28.60
CA SER A 141 39.75 -11.01 28.26
C SER A 141 40.66 -10.92 29.48
N ARG A 142 40.84 -12.05 30.16
CA ARG A 142 41.99 -12.29 31.04
C ARG A 142 43.25 -12.00 30.23
N GLN A 143 43.92 -10.88 30.53
CA GLN A 143 45.29 -10.66 30.09
C GLN A 143 46.19 -11.71 30.75
N PRO A 144 46.97 -12.49 29.98
CA PRO A 144 48.12 -13.17 30.51
C PRO A 144 49.32 -12.21 30.61
N ARG A 145 50.11 -12.40 31.66
CA ARG A 145 51.31 -11.65 32.04
C ARG A 145 52.44 -11.74 31.02
#